data_AF-A0A520ZL74-F1
#
_entry.id   AF-A0A520ZL74-F1
#
_cell.length_a   1.000
_cell.length_b   1.000
_cell.length_c   1.000
_cell.angle_alpha   90.00
_cell.angle_beta   90.00
_cell.angle_gamma   90.00
#
_symmetry.space_group_name_H-M   'P 1'
#
loop_
_entity.id
_entity.type
_entity.pdbx_description
1 polymer ?
#
loop_
_entity_poly.entity_id
_entity_poly.type
_entity_poly.pdbx_seq_one_letter_code
_entity_poly.pdbx_strand_id
1 'polypeptide(L)' 'MIDRMFLSHPTSVDESYLQHARFAATFSLRLFAAAGAAAIHALVPCFFEKTASGIIADLYEKTRHRR' A
#
# COMPACT_ATOMS: atom_id res chain seq x y z
N MET A 1 20.10 -10.09 16.46
CA MET A 1 20.08 -10.27 15.00
C MET A 1 18.86 -9.62 14.32
N ILE A 2 17.93 -9.02 15.07
CA ILE A 2 16.83 -8.17 14.54
C ILE A 2 17.28 -6.69 14.46
N ASP A 3 18.13 -6.24 15.37
CA ASP A 3 18.68 -4.88 15.41
C ASP A 3 19.38 -4.43 14.11
N ARG A 4 20.12 -5.31 13.44
CA ARG A 4 20.93 -4.91 12.28
C ARG A 4 20.13 -4.67 10.99
N MET A 5 18.90 -5.19 10.89
CA MET A 5 18.01 -4.94 9.76
C MET A 5 17.11 -3.71 9.96
N PHE A 6 16.88 -3.30 11.21
CA PHE A 6 15.97 -2.19 11.54
C PHE A 6 16.66 -0.94 12.10
N LEU A 7 17.87 -1.03 12.67
CA LEU A 7 18.50 0.06 13.44
C LEU A 7 19.91 0.45 12.99
N SER A 8 20.49 -0.19 11.97
CA SER A 8 21.82 0.20 11.46
C SER A 8 21.77 0.68 10.01
N HIS A 9 21.16 1.85 9.82
CA HIS A 9 21.83 2.89 9.04
C HIS A 9 21.55 4.25 9.70
N PRO A 10 22.33 4.61 10.73
CA PRO A 10 22.23 5.94 11.32
C PRO A 10 22.75 6.96 10.30
N THR A 11 22.06 8.10 10.23
CA THR A 11 22.53 9.39 9.70
C THR A 11 22.82 9.46 8.19
N SER A 12 21.77 9.56 7.36
CA SER A 12 21.95 10.26 6.08
C SER A 12 20.72 10.91 5.45
N VAL A 13 19.51 10.85 6.02
CA VAL A 13 18.43 11.73 5.53
C VAL A 13 17.28 11.87 6.53
N ASP A 14 16.95 13.11 6.83
CA ASP A 14 15.86 13.55 7.71
C ASP A 14 14.48 13.47 7.01
N GLU A 15 14.24 12.37 6.27
CA GLU A 15 12.90 11.94 5.84
C GLU A 15 12.62 10.59 6.51
N SER A 16 11.71 10.61 7.49
CA SER A 16 11.68 9.59 8.53
C SER A 16 11.36 8.18 8.01
N TYR A 17 12.06 7.16 8.52
CA TYR A 17 11.64 5.77 8.43
C TYR A 17 10.14 5.61 8.75
N LEU A 18 9.61 6.43 9.67
CA LEU A 18 8.19 6.52 10.00
C LEU A 18 7.31 7.01 8.83
N GLN A 19 7.74 7.98 8.02
CA GLN A 19 7.03 8.40 6.81
C GLN A 19 7.00 7.26 5.78
N HIS A 20 8.12 6.56 5.60
CA HIS A 20 8.18 5.42 4.68
C HIS A 20 7.32 4.24 5.17
N ALA A 21 7.39 3.92 6.47
CA ALA A 21 6.59 2.90 7.12
C ALA A 21 5.10 3.25 7.08
N ARG A 22 4.72 4.51 7.35
CA ARG A 22 3.34 4.99 7.27
C ARG A 22 2.81 4.94 5.84
N PHE A 23 3.62 5.32 4.87
CA PHE A 23 3.27 5.20 3.45
C PHE A 23 3.05 3.73 3.07
N ALA A 24 4.00 2.85 3.39
CA ALA A 24 3.92 1.42 3.09
C ALA A 24 2.71 0.77 3.77
N ALA A 25 2.44 1.09 5.04
CA ALA A 25 1.27 0.62 5.75
C ALA A 25 -0.04 1.09 5.11
N THR A 26 -0.13 2.38 4.75
CA THR A 26 -1.33 2.93 4.08
C THR A 26 -1.53 2.30 2.70
N PHE A 27 -0.44 2.07 1.97
CA PHE A 27 -0.45 1.42 0.66
C PHE A 27 -0.92 -0.03 0.78
N SER A 28 -0.39 -0.78 1.75
CA SER A 28 -0.79 -2.16 2.04
C SER A 28 -2.27 -2.29 2.41
N LEU A 29 -2.78 -1.42 3.30
CA LEU A 29 -4.19 -1.43 3.69
C LEU A 29 -5.12 -1.22 2.49
N ARG A 30 -4.75 -0.34 1.56
CA ARG A 30 -5.52 -0.11 0.34
C ARG A 30 -5.48 -1.31 -0.61
N LEU A 31 -4.35 -2.00 -0.74
CA LEU A 31 -4.28 -3.25 -1.49
C LEU A 31 -5.19 -4.33 -0.89
N PHE A 32 -5.20 -4.48 0.44
CA PHE A 32 -6.13 -5.40 1.11
C PHE A 32 -7.59 -5.02 0.89
N ALA A 33 -7.92 -3.72 0.91
CA ALA A 33 -9.27 -3.25 0.60
C ALA A 33 -9.67 -3.57 -0.85
N ALA A 34 -8.76 -3.38 -1.83
CA ALA A 34 -9.01 -3.76 -3.22
C ALA A 34 -9.21 -5.28 -3.38
N ALA A 35 -8.38 -6.08 -2.70
CA ALA A 35 -8.51 -7.53 -2.69
C ALA A 35 -9.84 -8.00 -2.06
N GLY A 36 -10.24 -7.40 -0.93
CA GLY A 36 -11.52 -7.68 -0.28
C GLY A 36 -12.71 -7.29 -1.16
N ALA A 37 -12.66 -6.12 -1.79
CA ALA A 37 -13.67 -5.68 -2.74
C ALA A 37 -13.81 -6.65 -3.93
N ALA A 38 -12.68 -7.09 -4.51
CA ALA A 38 -12.67 -8.08 -5.59
C ALA A 38 -13.19 -9.45 -5.14
N ALA A 39 -12.86 -9.89 -3.92
CA ALA A 39 -13.35 -11.15 -3.36
C ALA A 39 -14.87 -11.12 -3.13
N ILE A 40 -15.40 -10.03 -2.58
CA ILE A 40 -16.86 -9.86 -2.42
C ILE A 40 -17.53 -9.81 -3.79
N HIS A 41 -16.96 -9.09 -4.76
CA HIS A 41 -17.49 -9.05 -6.12
C HIS A 41 -17.50 -10.43 -6.78
N ALA A 42 -16.48 -11.27 -6.55
CA ALA A 42 -16.43 -12.63 -7.05
C ALA A 42 -17.55 -13.53 -6.47
N LEU A 43 -17.97 -13.26 -5.23
CA LEU A 43 -19.10 -13.96 -4.59
C LEU A 43 -20.44 -13.36 -5.00
N VAL A 44 -20.52 -12.03 -5.13
CA VAL A 44 -21.73 -11.28 -5.44
C VAL A 44 -21.40 -10.21 -6.49
N PRO A 45 -21.57 -10.52 -7.79
CA PRO A 45 -21.13 -9.66 -8.90
C PRO A 45 -21.73 -8.26 -8.95
N CYS A 46 -22.83 -7.98 -8.24
CA CYS A 46 -23.41 -6.63 -8.21
C CYS A 46 -22.74 -5.69 -7.20
N PHE A 47 -21.89 -6.18 -6.29
CA PHE A 47 -21.17 -5.34 -5.33
C PHE A 47 -19.78 -4.97 -5.83
N PHE A 48 -19.32 -3.75 -5.51
CA PHE A 48 -17.95 -3.29 -5.71
C PHE A 48 -17.39 -3.38 -7.14
N GLU A 49 -18.25 -3.35 -8.17
CA GLU A 49 -17.90 -3.58 -9.59
C GLU A 49 -16.70 -2.74 -10.08
N LYS A 50 -16.58 -1.49 -9.62
CA LYS A 50 -15.47 -0.59 -9.98
C LYS A 50 -14.53 -0.27 -8.82
N THR A 51 -14.80 -0.77 -7.62
CA THR A 51 -14.08 -0.37 -6.40
C THR A 51 -12.67 -0.94 -6.38
N ALA A 52 -12.51 -2.23 -6.68
CA ALA A 52 -11.19 -2.85 -6.72
C ALA A 52 -10.30 -2.19 -7.80
N SER A 53 -10.81 -2.07 -9.02
CA SER A 53 -10.08 -1.45 -10.14
C SER A 53 -9.75 0.03 -9.87
N GLY A 54 -10.66 0.79 -9.27
CA GLY A 54 -10.42 2.19 -8.90
C GLY A 54 -9.32 2.36 -7.86
N ILE A 55 -9.30 1.50 -6.83
CA ILE A 55 -8.23 1.51 -5.82
C ILE A 55 -6.89 1.16 -6.45
N ILE A 56 -6.83 0.14 -7.33
CA ILE A 56 -5.59 -0.24 -8.00
C ILE A 56 -5.10 0.87 -8.95
N ALA A 57 -5.99 1.57 -9.66
CA ALA A 57 -5.62 2.71 -10.50
C ALA A 57 -5.00 3.86 -9.69
N ASP A 58 -5.63 4.24 -8.57
CA ASP A 58 -5.10 5.28 -7.68
C ASP A 58 -3.74 4.89 -7.06
N LEU A 59 -3.59 3.61 -6.66
CA LEU A 59 -2.30 3.10 -6.19
C LEU A 59 -1.24 3.08 -7.29
N TYR A 60 -1.61 2.70 -8.51
CA TYR A 60 -0.72 2.68 -9.66
C TYR A 60 -0.22 4.09 -9.99
N GLU A 61 -1.09 5.10 -10.03
CA GLU A 61 -0.70 6.50 -10.23
C GLU A 61 0.28 6.97 -9.15
N LYS A 62 -0.02 6.68 -7.88
CA LYS A 62 0.84 7.03 -6.73
C LYS A 62 2.22 6.39 -6.78
N THR A 63 2.33 5.21 -7.36
CA THR A 63 3.61 4.50 -7.48
C THR A 63 4.35 4.92 -8.74
N ARG A 64 3.63 5.24 -9.83
CA ARG A 64 4.18 5.72 -11.10
C ARG A 64 4.93 7.03 -10.95
N HIS A 65 4.44 7.96 -10.13
CA HIS A 65 5.10 9.24 -9.86
C HIS A 65 6.35 9.15 -8.97
N ARG A 66 6.72 7.95 -8.49
CA ARG A 66 7.88 7.72 -7.63
C ARG A 66 9.08 7.07 -8.35
N ARG A 67 9.00 6.85 -9.67
CA ARG A 67 10.09 6.32 -10.49
C ARG A 67 10.81 7.43 -11.25
#